data_AF-A0A1V5IWR1-F1
#
_entry.id   AF-A0A1V5IWR1-F1
#
_cell.length_a   1.000
_cell.length_b   1.000
_cell.length_c   1.000
_cell.angle_alpha   90.00
_cell.angle_beta   90.00
_cell.angle_gamma   90.00
#
_symmetry.space_group_name_H-M   'P 1'
#
loop_
_entity.id
_entity.type
_entity.pdbx_description
1 polymer ?
#
loop_
_entity_poly.entity_id
_entity_poly.type
_entity_poly.pdbx_seq_one_letter_code
_entity_poly.pdbx_strand_id
1 'polypeptide(L)'
;MRVDWKRVSVYLLFALAVSCLVIGYVYTISQQRPGNVTYQKIQGDKSEHLTTFEVMIEPGVDAGKVYRALMLCPNAYGFVIIPYDESRVEPSQWYAPAPFPKEGEDWLIVVADGDVYDADVGGWTIPYTGRIVVLDLDRYPDLILASIITHECTHQFEAGRLDYYTNNLAAYSLWVNDEWIGFHPKMGENGWKALYNLYILDEYLNNEGDDAA
;
A
#
# COMPACT_ATOMS: atom_id res chain seq x y z
N MET A 1 61.44 -11.98 -12.84
CA MET A 1 60.90 -10.88 -12.03
C MET A 1 60.50 -11.41 -10.67
N ARG A 2 61.05 -10.90 -9.56
CA ARG A 2 60.51 -11.19 -8.22
C ARG A 2 59.28 -10.30 -8.02
N VAL A 3 58.13 -10.93 -7.78
CA VAL A 3 56.89 -10.21 -7.48
C VAL A 3 57.06 -9.55 -6.11
N ASP A 4 56.84 -8.24 -6.04
CA ASP A 4 56.83 -7.50 -4.78
C ASP A 4 55.49 -7.72 -4.07
N TRP A 5 55.45 -8.76 -3.25
CA TRP A 5 54.25 -9.17 -2.53
C TRP A 5 53.68 -8.10 -1.60
N LYS A 6 54.52 -7.19 -1.06
CA LYS A 6 54.02 -6.07 -0.25
C LYS A 6 53.21 -5.10 -1.09
N ARG A 7 53.72 -4.78 -2.29
CA ARG A 7 53.02 -3.90 -3.24
C ARG A 7 51.73 -4.53 -3.73
N VAL A 8 51.75 -5.84 -4.01
CA VAL A 8 50.55 -6.61 -4.41
C VAL A 8 49.50 -6.62 -3.31
N SER A 9 49.88 -6.84 -2.05
CA SER A 9 48.95 -6.81 -0.92
C SER A 9 48.31 -5.42 -0.72
N VAL A 10 49.08 -4.34 -0.90
CA VAL A 10 48.54 -2.97 -0.83
C VAL A 10 47.54 -2.72 -1.96
N TYR A 11 47.84 -3.15 -3.19
CA TYR A 11 46.89 -3.02 -4.30
C TYR A 11 45.62 -3.84 -4.10
N LEU A 12 45.72 -5.05 -3.53
CA LEU A 12 44.58 -5.89 -3.19
C LEU A 12 43.70 -5.25 -2.11
N LEU A 13 44.28 -4.72 -1.04
CA LEU A 13 43.54 -4.02 0.01
C LEU A 13 42.84 -2.76 -0.53
N PHE A 14 43.52 -2.01 -1.40
CA PHE A 14 42.93 -0.85 -2.04
C PHE A 14 41.77 -1.23 -2.97
N ALA A 15 41.93 -2.28 -3.78
CA ALA A 15 40.88 -2.80 -4.64
C ALA A 15 39.68 -3.31 -3.83
N LEU A 16 39.92 -3.99 -2.70
CA LEU A 16 38.87 -4.45 -1.79
C LEU A 16 38.12 -3.27 -1.16
N ALA A 17 38.85 -2.26 -0.67
CA ALA A 17 38.25 -1.06 -0.08
C ALA A 17 37.38 -0.29 -1.09
N VAL A 18 37.88 -0.10 -2.32
CA VAL A 18 37.10 0.52 -3.41
C VAL A 18 35.90 -0.34 -3.78
N SER A 19 36.04 -1.67 -3.82
CA SER A 19 34.92 -2.57 -4.12
C SER A 19 33.84 -2.50 -3.04
N CYS A 20 34.22 -2.46 -1.76
CA CYS A 20 33.27 -2.28 -0.65
C CYS A 20 32.58 -0.91 -0.71
N LEU A 21 33.31 0.15 -1.08
CA LEU A 21 32.75 1.49 -1.27
C LEU A 21 31.78 1.54 -2.44
N VAL A 22 32.11 0.89 -3.57
CA VAL A 22 31.24 0.83 -4.76
C VAL A 22 30.01 -0.04 -4.48
N ILE A 23 30.17 -1.20 -3.83
CA ILE A 23 29.03 -2.05 -3.44
C ILE A 23 28.14 -1.32 -2.44
N GLY A 24 28.72 -0.65 -1.44
CA GLY A 24 28.00 0.20 -0.49
C GLY A 24 27.26 1.32 -1.21
N TYR A 25 27.92 2.07 -2.09
CA TYR A 25 27.33 3.17 -2.86
C TYR A 25 26.24 2.69 -3.83
N VAL A 26 26.43 1.56 -4.52
CA VAL A 26 25.42 0.94 -5.39
C VAL A 26 24.24 0.44 -4.56
N TYR A 27 24.47 -0.08 -3.35
CA TYR A 27 23.40 -0.46 -2.42
C TYR A 27 22.63 0.78 -1.94
N THR A 28 23.32 1.86 -1.58
CA THR A 28 22.68 3.13 -1.20
C THR A 28 21.92 3.76 -2.37
N ILE A 29 22.48 3.77 -3.58
CA ILE A 29 21.80 4.26 -4.80
C ILE A 29 20.67 3.34 -5.23
N SER A 30 20.77 2.04 -5.02
CA SER A 30 19.70 1.09 -5.27
C SER A 30 18.50 1.38 -4.38
N GLN A 31 18.74 1.77 -3.12
CA GLN A 31 17.68 2.23 -2.21
C GLN A 31 17.24 3.66 -2.51
N GLN A 32 18.13 4.49 -3.04
CA GLN A 32 17.84 5.85 -3.48
C GLN A 32 17.45 5.95 -4.95
N ARG A 33 17.12 4.83 -5.64
CA ARG A 33 16.70 4.90 -7.05
C ARG A 33 15.46 5.78 -7.07
N PRO A 34 15.57 7.03 -7.55
CA PRO A 34 14.43 7.89 -7.74
C PRO A 34 13.88 7.43 -9.09
N GLY A 35 13.23 6.27 -9.10
CA GLY A 35 12.00 6.23 -9.86
C GLY A 35 11.17 7.35 -9.24
N ASN A 36 10.69 8.28 -10.06
CA ASN A 36 9.76 9.32 -9.65
C ASN A 36 8.45 8.69 -9.14
N VAL A 37 8.50 7.93 -8.05
CA VAL A 37 7.39 7.73 -7.14
C VAL A 37 7.39 9.03 -6.37
N THR A 38 6.69 10.02 -6.92
CA THR A 38 6.34 11.23 -6.19
C THR A 38 5.62 10.78 -4.94
N TYR A 39 6.35 10.67 -3.83
CA TYR A 39 5.81 10.93 -2.51
C TYR A 39 5.24 12.33 -2.57
N GLN A 40 3.98 12.45 -2.94
CA GLN A 40 3.26 13.66 -2.62
C GLN A 40 2.98 13.55 -1.13
N LYS A 41 3.91 14.10 -0.35
CA LYS A 41 3.63 14.42 1.03
C LYS A 41 2.45 15.38 1.00
N ILE A 42 1.26 14.87 1.27
CA ILE A 42 0.08 15.73 1.32
C ILE A 42 0.26 16.62 2.54
N GLN A 43 0.47 17.90 2.29
CA GLN A 43 0.39 18.90 3.34
C GLN A 43 -1.08 19.05 3.72
N GLY A 44 -1.44 18.79 4.99
CA GLY A 44 -2.82 18.82 5.47
C GLY A 44 -2.95 18.27 6.88
N ASP A 45 -4.10 18.49 7.52
CA ASP A 45 -4.40 17.90 8.83
C ASP A 45 -4.56 16.38 8.67
N LYS A 46 -3.79 15.60 9.44
CA LYS A 46 -3.83 14.13 9.36
C LYS A 46 -5.23 13.56 9.65
N SER A 47 -6.09 14.30 10.35
CA SER A 47 -7.49 13.94 10.62
C SER A 47 -8.42 14.10 9.41
N GLU A 48 -8.03 14.84 8.37
CA GLU A 48 -8.77 14.96 7.11
C GLU A 48 -8.53 13.75 6.18
N HIS A 49 -7.37 13.12 6.27
CA HIS A 49 -7.01 11.93 5.46
C HIS A 49 -7.42 10.61 6.13
N LEU A 50 -7.61 10.64 7.45
CA LEU A 50 -8.17 9.56 8.26
C LEU A 50 -9.66 9.82 8.53
N THR A 51 -10.46 9.68 7.47
CA THR A 51 -11.87 10.06 7.48
C THR A 51 -12.81 8.84 7.56
N THR A 52 -14.11 9.13 7.54
CA THR A 52 -15.18 8.13 7.43
C THR A 52 -15.61 7.97 5.98
N PHE A 53 -15.54 6.75 5.47
CA PHE A 53 -16.01 6.41 4.14
C PHE A 53 -17.47 5.92 4.17
N GLU A 54 -18.26 6.37 3.21
CA GLU A 54 -19.51 5.69 2.88
C GLU A 54 -19.20 4.41 2.11
N VAL A 55 -19.88 3.32 2.43
CA VAL A 55 -19.70 2.03 1.76
C VAL A 55 -21.02 1.59 1.15
N MET A 56 -21.09 1.59 -0.18
CA MET A 56 -22.18 1.01 -0.96
C MET A 56 -21.80 -0.41 -1.37
N ILE A 57 -22.72 -1.35 -1.16
CA ILE A 57 -22.51 -2.77 -1.49
C ILE A 57 -23.48 -3.11 -2.62
N GLU A 58 -22.94 -3.50 -3.77
CA GLU A 58 -23.73 -3.85 -4.94
C GLU A 58 -24.70 -5.00 -4.66
N PRO A 59 -25.93 -4.98 -5.20
CA PRO A 59 -26.86 -6.10 -5.10
C PRO A 59 -26.23 -7.40 -5.63
N GLY A 60 -26.18 -8.43 -4.79
CA GLY A 60 -25.57 -9.72 -5.12
C GLY A 60 -24.31 -10.03 -4.31
N VAL A 61 -23.61 -8.99 -3.84
CA VAL A 61 -22.45 -9.14 -2.95
C VAL A 61 -22.90 -9.50 -1.52
N ASP A 62 -22.16 -10.40 -0.85
CA ASP A 62 -22.42 -10.76 0.56
C ASP A 62 -22.10 -9.60 1.50
N ALA A 63 -23.11 -8.80 1.82
CA ALA A 63 -22.99 -7.68 2.74
C ALA A 63 -22.49 -8.08 4.16
N GLY A 64 -22.77 -9.32 4.58
CA GLY A 64 -22.29 -9.85 5.86
C GLY A 64 -20.78 -10.05 5.86
N LYS A 65 -20.22 -10.52 4.75
CA LYS A 65 -18.77 -10.63 4.53
C LYS A 65 -18.10 -9.26 4.48
N VAL A 66 -18.68 -8.31 3.73
CA VAL A 66 -18.17 -6.93 3.68
C VAL A 66 -18.15 -6.32 5.08
N TYR A 67 -19.23 -6.45 5.85
CA TYR A 67 -19.27 -5.97 7.23
C TYR A 67 -18.15 -6.55 8.10
N ARG A 68 -17.93 -7.86 8.06
CA ARG A 68 -16.85 -8.51 8.83
C ARG A 68 -15.46 -8.04 8.37
N ALA A 69 -15.27 -7.84 7.07
CA ALA A 69 -14.02 -7.30 6.53
C ALA A 69 -13.75 -5.87 7.02
N LEU A 70 -14.77 -4.99 7.00
CA LEU A 70 -14.65 -3.62 7.51
C LEU A 70 -14.28 -3.58 9.00
N MET A 71 -14.77 -4.53 9.80
CA MET A 71 -14.40 -4.66 11.22
C MET A 71 -12.94 -5.11 11.45
N LEU A 72 -12.28 -5.63 10.42
CA LEU A 72 -10.86 -6.02 10.45
C LEU A 72 -9.95 -4.91 9.92
N CYS A 73 -10.50 -3.89 9.25
CA CYS A 73 -9.73 -2.73 8.81
C CYS A 73 -9.18 -1.95 10.03
N PRO A 74 -8.06 -1.22 9.87
CA PRO A 74 -7.50 -0.43 10.95
C PRO A 74 -8.48 0.65 11.42
N ASN A 75 -8.52 0.90 12.73
CA ASN A 75 -9.35 1.96 13.34
C ASN A 75 -8.95 3.40 12.93
N ALA A 76 -7.95 3.54 12.07
CA ALA A 76 -7.61 4.81 11.44
C ALA A 76 -8.66 5.25 10.40
N TYR A 77 -9.51 4.34 9.93
CA TYR A 77 -10.60 4.65 9.00
C TYR A 77 -11.96 4.43 9.66
N GLY A 78 -12.89 5.34 9.41
CA GLY A 78 -14.30 5.15 9.72
C GLY A 78 -15.03 4.55 8.51
N PHE A 79 -16.07 3.75 8.77
CA PHE A 79 -16.92 3.20 7.70
C PHE A 79 -18.40 3.28 8.08
N VAL A 80 -19.22 3.75 7.15
CA VAL A 80 -20.68 3.77 7.27
C VAL A 80 -21.26 3.06 6.06
N ILE A 81 -21.88 1.90 6.29
CA ILE A 81 -22.59 1.18 5.23
C ILE A 81 -23.89 1.92 4.93
N ILE A 82 -24.10 2.26 3.67
CA ILE A 82 -25.29 2.92 3.17
C ILE A 82 -25.98 2.06 2.08
N PRO A 83 -27.28 2.28 1.82
CA PRO A 83 -27.95 1.59 0.72
C PRO A 83 -27.27 1.88 -0.63
N TYR A 84 -27.25 0.88 -1.51
CA TYR A 84 -26.75 1.04 -2.87
C TYR A 84 -27.64 1.98 -3.69
N ASP A 85 -27.03 2.96 -4.35
CA ASP A 85 -27.70 3.93 -5.22
C ASP A 85 -26.98 4.01 -6.59
N GLU A 86 -27.59 3.42 -7.61
CA GLU A 86 -27.08 3.41 -8.98
C GLU A 86 -26.88 4.82 -9.56
N SER A 87 -27.58 5.84 -9.04
CA SER A 87 -27.44 7.22 -9.52
C SER A 87 -26.11 7.86 -9.12
N ARG A 88 -25.39 7.30 -8.15
CA ARG A 88 -24.09 7.78 -7.65
C ARG A 88 -22.88 7.11 -8.31
N VAL A 89 -23.12 6.10 -9.15
CA VAL A 89 -22.05 5.33 -9.80
C VAL A 89 -22.07 5.43 -11.33
N GLU A 90 -20.90 5.28 -11.92
CA GLU A 90 -20.69 5.17 -13.36
C GLU A 90 -19.79 3.97 -13.67
N PRO A 91 -19.86 3.40 -14.88
CA PRO A 91 -18.96 2.32 -15.26
C PRO A 91 -17.50 2.81 -15.24
N SER A 92 -16.64 2.07 -14.53
CA SER A 92 -15.23 2.42 -14.45
C SER A 92 -14.55 2.42 -15.82
N GLN A 93 -13.54 3.28 -15.98
CA GLN A 93 -12.81 3.49 -17.24
C GLN A 93 -11.45 2.76 -17.30
N TRP A 94 -10.97 2.14 -16.21
CA TRP A 94 -9.58 1.66 -16.12
C TRP A 94 -9.39 0.16 -16.27
N TYR A 95 -10.25 -0.67 -15.66
CA TYR A 95 -10.06 -2.13 -15.60
C TYR A 95 -11.28 -2.87 -16.15
N ALA A 96 -12.25 -3.16 -15.28
CA ALA A 96 -13.56 -3.70 -15.64
C ALA A 96 -14.61 -2.59 -15.56
N PRO A 97 -15.74 -2.66 -16.28
CA PRO A 97 -16.83 -1.70 -16.18
C PRO A 97 -17.65 -1.88 -14.87
N ALA A 98 -16.97 -2.12 -13.75
CA ALA A 98 -17.54 -2.19 -12.41
C ALA A 98 -18.13 -0.81 -12.03
N PRO A 99 -19.17 -0.77 -11.18
CA PRO A 99 -19.73 0.47 -10.69
C PRO A 99 -18.67 1.24 -9.89
N PHE A 100 -18.39 2.47 -10.30
CA PHE A 100 -17.37 3.34 -9.72
C PHE A 100 -18.00 4.67 -9.28
N PRO A 101 -17.60 5.27 -8.15
CA PRO A 101 -18.12 6.57 -7.73
C PRO A 101 -17.96 7.66 -8.80
N LYS A 102 -19.04 8.38 -9.10
CA LYS A 102 -19.03 9.53 -10.02
C LYS A 102 -18.13 10.66 -9.52
N GLU A 103 -17.80 11.59 -10.41
CA GLU A 103 -17.14 12.84 -10.00
C GLU A 103 -17.99 13.61 -8.98
N GLY A 104 -17.36 13.98 -7.86
CA GLY A 104 -18.00 14.65 -6.72
C GLY A 104 -18.53 13.70 -5.63
N GLU A 105 -18.52 12.38 -5.85
CA GLU A 105 -18.88 11.38 -4.84
C GLU A 105 -17.67 10.98 -3.98
N ASP A 106 -17.04 11.97 -3.34
CA ASP A 106 -15.80 11.77 -2.59
C ASP A 106 -16.03 10.93 -1.32
N TRP A 107 -15.01 10.18 -0.91
CA TRP A 107 -15.03 9.29 0.26
C TRP A 107 -16.10 8.18 0.19
N LEU A 108 -16.37 7.71 -1.03
CA LEU A 108 -17.29 6.64 -1.33
C LEU A 108 -16.54 5.39 -1.80
N ILE A 109 -16.81 4.27 -1.12
CA ILE A 109 -16.36 2.93 -1.50
C ILE A 109 -17.55 2.20 -2.11
N VAL A 110 -17.38 1.68 -3.31
CA VAL A 110 -18.31 0.72 -3.91
C VAL A 110 -17.70 -0.67 -3.83
N VAL A 111 -18.40 -1.61 -3.19
CA VAL A 111 -18.02 -3.03 -3.22
C VAL A 111 -18.87 -3.73 -4.28
N ALA A 112 -18.21 -4.22 -5.32
CA ALA A 112 -18.81 -4.86 -6.48
C ALA A 112 -18.47 -6.35 -6.55
N ASP A 113 -19.28 -7.12 -7.26
CA ASP A 113 -19.05 -8.57 -7.44
C ASP A 113 -17.89 -8.81 -8.42
N GLY A 114 -16.76 -9.27 -7.91
CA GLY A 114 -15.55 -9.53 -8.70
C GLY A 114 -15.68 -10.73 -9.63
N ASP A 115 -16.62 -11.64 -9.40
CA ASP A 115 -16.89 -12.77 -10.29
C ASP A 115 -17.76 -12.31 -11.50
N VAL A 116 -18.47 -11.17 -11.37
CA VAL A 116 -19.15 -10.47 -12.47
C VAL A 116 -18.21 -9.55 -13.24
N TYR A 117 -17.35 -8.82 -12.51
CA TYR A 117 -16.42 -7.83 -13.07
C TYR A 117 -14.98 -8.33 -13.05
N ASP A 118 -14.63 -9.20 -14.01
CA ASP A 118 -13.30 -9.79 -14.09
C ASP A 118 -12.21 -8.74 -14.31
N ALA A 119 -11.28 -8.67 -13.37
CA ALA A 119 -10.12 -7.78 -13.40
C ALA A 119 -8.91 -8.47 -12.75
N ASP A 120 -7.71 -8.05 -13.13
CA ASP A 120 -6.44 -8.51 -12.55
C ASP A 120 -6.07 -7.81 -11.23
N VAL A 121 -6.94 -6.93 -10.75
CA VAL A 121 -6.79 -6.14 -9.52
C VAL A 121 -7.94 -6.42 -8.55
N GLY A 122 -7.69 -6.24 -7.25
CA GLY A 122 -8.72 -6.41 -6.21
C GLY A 122 -9.57 -5.16 -5.97
N GLY A 123 -9.11 -4.00 -6.43
CA GLY A 123 -9.74 -2.71 -6.25
C GLY A 123 -8.90 -1.64 -6.93
N TRP A 124 -9.44 -0.44 -6.99
CA TRP A 124 -8.70 0.74 -7.40
C TRP A 124 -9.36 2.01 -6.86
N THR A 125 -8.53 3.04 -6.71
CA THR A 125 -8.94 4.36 -6.25
C THR A 125 -8.55 5.45 -7.22
N ILE A 126 -9.23 6.59 -7.14
CA ILE A 126 -8.64 7.87 -7.53
C ILE A 126 -8.00 8.49 -6.27
N PRO A 127 -6.67 8.60 -6.19
CA PRO A 127 -6.00 9.17 -5.02
C PRO A 127 -6.54 10.57 -4.67
N TYR A 128 -6.56 10.86 -3.37
CA TYR A 128 -6.98 12.12 -2.74
C TYR A 128 -8.46 12.48 -2.84
N THR A 129 -9.28 11.66 -3.51
CA THR A 129 -10.74 11.88 -3.59
C THR A 129 -11.53 10.88 -2.76
N GLY A 130 -10.90 9.80 -2.30
CA GLY A 130 -11.59 8.71 -1.58
C GLY A 130 -12.60 7.95 -2.43
N ARG A 131 -12.61 8.15 -3.76
CA ARG A 131 -13.45 7.40 -4.70
C ARG A 131 -12.80 6.07 -5.01
N ILE A 132 -13.40 5.01 -4.47
CA ILE A 132 -12.84 3.67 -4.44
C ILE A 132 -13.86 2.67 -4.97
N VAL A 133 -13.38 1.68 -5.71
CA VAL A 133 -14.10 0.42 -5.91
C VAL A 133 -13.26 -0.73 -5.39
N VAL A 134 -13.93 -1.72 -4.80
CA VAL A 134 -13.35 -2.98 -4.34
C VAL A 134 -14.13 -4.11 -4.96
N LEU A 135 -13.43 -5.07 -5.55
CA LEU A 135 -14.00 -6.26 -6.14
C LEU A 135 -13.98 -7.40 -5.11
N ASP A 136 -15.16 -7.78 -4.63
CA ASP A 136 -15.30 -8.94 -3.77
C ASP A 136 -15.42 -10.20 -4.62
N LEU A 137 -14.43 -11.08 -4.51
CA LEU A 137 -14.49 -12.42 -5.10
C LEU A 137 -14.98 -13.40 -4.05
N ASP A 138 -15.86 -14.33 -4.41
CA ASP A 138 -16.45 -15.30 -3.47
C ASP A 138 -15.38 -16.08 -2.69
N ARG A 139 -14.27 -16.39 -3.36
CA ARG A 139 -13.12 -17.10 -2.79
C ARG A 139 -12.30 -16.30 -1.78
N TYR A 140 -12.48 -14.98 -1.68
CA TYR A 140 -11.72 -14.17 -0.75
C TYR A 140 -12.22 -14.37 0.68
N PRO A 141 -11.35 -14.72 1.64
CA PRO A 141 -11.68 -14.62 3.05
C PRO A 141 -11.78 -13.14 3.46
N ASP A 142 -12.52 -12.87 4.53
CA ASP A 142 -12.75 -11.51 5.08
C ASP A 142 -11.44 -10.70 5.21
N LEU A 143 -10.34 -11.34 5.60
CA LEU A 143 -9.02 -10.70 5.76
C LEU A 143 -8.44 -10.18 4.44
N ILE A 144 -8.63 -10.89 3.33
CA ILE A 144 -8.15 -10.42 2.02
C ILE A 144 -8.97 -9.22 1.59
N LEU A 145 -10.28 -9.26 1.76
CA LEU A 145 -11.15 -8.13 1.44
C LEU A 145 -10.80 -6.90 2.29
N ALA A 146 -10.59 -7.08 3.60
CA ALA A 146 -10.12 -6.02 4.50
C ALA A 146 -8.77 -5.45 4.07
N SER A 147 -7.84 -6.30 3.64
CA SER A 147 -6.54 -5.88 3.13
C SER A 147 -6.66 -5.00 1.88
N ILE A 148 -7.57 -5.35 0.96
CA ILE A 148 -7.80 -4.58 -0.27
C ILE A 148 -8.45 -3.24 0.08
N ILE A 149 -9.51 -3.23 0.90
CA ILE A 149 -10.16 -1.99 1.36
C ILE A 149 -9.12 -1.06 1.99
N THR A 150 -8.31 -1.59 2.90
CA THR A 150 -7.26 -0.81 3.57
C THR A 150 -6.23 -0.29 2.56
N HIS A 151 -5.82 -1.11 1.58
CA HIS A 151 -4.89 -0.71 0.51
C HIS A 151 -5.42 0.52 -0.24
N GLU A 152 -6.66 0.44 -0.73
CA GLU A 152 -7.28 1.52 -1.51
C GLU A 152 -7.53 2.78 -0.67
N CYS A 153 -7.88 2.64 0.60
CA CYS A 153 -7.98 3.77 1.52
C CYS A 153 -6.60 4.41 1.83
N THR A 154 -5.52 3.63 1.85
CA THR A 154 -4.18 4.15 2.15
C THR A 154 -3.63 4.98 0.99
N HIS A 155 -4.11 4.74 -0.24
CA HIS A 155 -3.80 5.59 -1.39
C HIS A 155 -4.26 7.05 -1.27
N GLN A 156 -5.07 7.39 -0.25
CA GLN A 156 -5.42 8.78 0.04
C GLN A 156 -4.26 9.59 0.58
N PHE A 157 -3.16 8.97 1.02
CA PHE A 157 -1.96 9.67 1.46
C PHE A 157 -0.64 9.00 1.02
N GLU A 158 -0.70 7.86 0.33
CA GLU A 158 0.47 7.17 -0.22
C GLU A 158 0.24 6.70 -1.66
N ALA A 159 1.00 7.23 -2.61
CA ALA A 159 1.01 6.75 -3.99
C ALA A 159 2.29 5.95 -4.28
N GLY A 160 2.13 4.69 -4.71
CA GLY A 160 3.22 3.89 -5.27
C GLY A 160 3.92 2.92 -4.32
N ARG A 161 4.22 3.25 -3.04
CA ARG A 161 4.84 2.23 -2.15
C ARG A 161 3.93 1.03 -1.91
N LEU A 162 2.63 1.29 -1.75
CA LEU A 162 1.62 0.25 -1.53
C LEU A 162 1.60 -0.77 -2.68
N ASP A 163 1.64 -0.28 -3.92
CA ASP A 163 1.60 -1.13 -5.12
C ASP A 163 2.92 -1.88 -5.35
N TYR A 164 4.04 -1.33 -4.86
CA TYR A 164 5.38 -1.87 -5.05
C TYR A 164 6.12 -2.13 -3.72
N TYR A 165 5.45 -2.79 -2.78
CA TYR A 165 5.96 -3.04 -1.42
C TYR A 165 7.36 -3.69 -1.38
N THR A 166 7.71 -4.46 -2.42
CA THR A 166 9.02 -5.10 -2.57
C THR A 166 10.20 -4.12 -2.58
N ASN A 167 9.95 -2.86 -2.94
CA ASN A 167 10.99 -1.83 -3.02
C ASN A 167 11.43 -1.31 -1.65
N ASN A 168 10.67 -1.56 -0.57
CA ASN A 168 11.00 -1.11 0.79
C ASN A 168 11.00 -2.26 1.82
N LEU A 169 11.36 -3.48 1.40
CA LEU A 169 11.35 -4.66 2.27
C LEU A 169 12.24 -4.55 3.51
N ALA A 170 13.34 -3.80 3.42
CA ALA A 170 14.29 -3.67 4.53
C ALA A 170 13.70 -2.87 5.70
N ALA A 171 13.13 -1.69 5.44
CA ALA A 171 12.51 -0.87 6.48
C ALA A 171 11.27 -1.55 7.07
N TYR A 172 10.44 -2.15 6.20
CA TYR A 172 9.30 -2.95 6.63
C TYR A 172 9.71 -4.13 7.52
N SER A 173 10.78 -4.86 7.18
CA SER A 173 11.27 -5.98 8.01
C SER A 173 11.79 -5.53 9.37
N LEU A 174 12.35 -4.33 9.48
CA LEU A 174 12.76 -3.74 10.75
C LEU A 174 11.54 -3.39 11.59
N TRP A 175 10.55 -2.69 11.01
CA TRP A 175 9.31 -2.35 11.69
C TRP A 175 8.57 -3.59 12.23
N VAL A 176 8.45 -4.67 11.43
CA VAL A 176 7.84 -5.93 11.88
C VAL A 176 8.56 -6.53 13.09
N ASN A 177 9.88 -6.37 13.17
CA ASN A 177 10.68 -6.84 14.31
C ASN A 177 10.47 -5.94 15.53
N ASP A 178 10.53 -4.62 15.34
CA ASP A 178 10.38 -3.61 16.38
C ASP A 178 8.98 -3.68 17.03
N GLU A 179 7.95 -3.98 16.25
CA GLU A 179 6.58 -4.20 16.71
C GLU A 179 6.31 -5.64 17.22
N TRP A 180 7.33 -6.51 17.22
CA TRP A 180 7.23 -7.91 17.66
C TRP A 180 6.14 -8.73 16.93
N ILE A 181 5.82 -8.37 15.68
CA ILE A 181 4.78 -9.01 14.87
C ILE A 181 5.29 -10.30 14.23
N GLY A 182 6.60 -10.43 14.00
CA GLY A 182 7.20 -11.69 13.55
C GLY A 182 8.67 -11.60 13.14
N PHE A 183 9.24 -12.75 12.78
CA PHE A 183 10.61 -12.86 12.27
C PHE A 183 10.60 -13.59 10.91
N HIS A 184 11.26 -13.00 9.92
CA HIS A 184 11.33 -13.42 8.49
C HIS A 184 11.79 -14.90 8.30
N PRO A 185 11.42 -15.64 7.20
CA PRO A 185 11.92 -15.38 5.84
C PRO A 185 10.91 -15.45 4.66
N LYS A 186 9.60 -15.67 4.84
CA LYS A 186 8.65 -15.87 3.71
C LYS A 186 7.53 -14.83 3.65
N MET A 187 7.89 -13.60 3.29
CA MET A 187 6.99 -12.44 3.24
C MET A 187 6.20 -12.27 1.91
N GLY A 188 6.12 -13.31 1.08
CA GLY A 188 5.56 -13.23 -0.28
C GLY A 188 4.05 -13.50 -0.41
N GLU A 189 3.33 -13.67 0.70
CA GLU A 189 1.92 -14.08 0.72
C GLU A 189 1.00 -12.92 1.13
N ASN A 190 -0.30 -12.96 0.75
CA ASN A 190 -1.28 -11.88 0.93
C ASN A 190 -1.38 -11.34 2.38
N GLY A 191 -1.10 -12.15 3.40
CA GLY A 191 -1.06 -11.68 4.80
C GLY A 191 0.00 -10.60 5.05
N TRP A 192 1.08 -10.58 4.27
CA TRP A 192 2.14 -9.58 4.37
C TRP A 192 1.81 -8.27 3.67
N LYS A 193 0.90 -8.28 2.68
CA LYS A 193 0.36 -7.06 2.09
C LYS A 193 -0.50 -6.30 3.09
N ALA A 194 -1.37 -7.01 3.82
CA ALA A 194 -2.17 -6.43 4.90
C ALA A 194 -1.28 -5.76 5.97
N LEU A 195 -0.21 -6.44 6.39
CA LEU A 195 0.77 -5.90 7.32
C LEU A 195 1.59 -4.74 6.72
N TYR A 196 1.83 -4.72 5.42
CA TYR A 196 2.53 -3.61 4.76
C TYR A 196 1.68 -2.34 4.74
N ASN A 197 0.37 -2.46 4.53
CA ASN A 197 -0.56 -1.33 4.64
C ASN A 197 -0.51 -0.71 6.03
N LEU A 198 -0.45 -1.54 7.07
CA LEU A 198 -0.28 -1.09 8.46
C LEU A 198 1.04 -0.37 8.69
N TYR A 199 2.14 -0.86 8.14
CA TYR A 199 3.44 -0.18 8.21
C TYR A 199 3.41 1.21 7.57
N ILE A 200 2.81 1.34 6.38
CA ILE A 200 2.67 2.65 5.70
C ILE A 200 1.79 3.60 6.53
N LEU A 201 0.69 3.09 7.08
CA LEU A 201 -0.20 3.86 7.94
C LEU A 201 0.52 4.31 9.22
N ASP A 202 1.27 3.43 9.87
CA ASP A 202 2.04 3.73 11.08
C ASP A 202 3.10 4.80 10.81
N GLU A 203 3.87 4.66 9.73
CA GLU A 203 4.82 5.69 9.30
C GLU A 203 4.15 7.03 9.05
N TYR A 204 2.96 7.04 8.44
CA TYR A 204 2.24 8.28 8.18
C TYR A 204 1.78 8.95 9.49
N LEU A 205 1.28 8.17 10.45
CA LEU A 205 0.79 8.70 11.73
C LEU A 205 1.92 9.16 12.64
N ASN A 206 3.00 8.38 12.74
CA ASN A 206 4.04 8.55 13.74
C ASN A 206 5.30 9.28 13.23
N ASN A 207 5.47 9.50 11.92
CA ASN A 207 6.50 10.43 11.46
C ASN A 207 6.07 11.88 11.77
N GLU A 208 6.58 12.41 12.88
CA GLU A 208 6.50 13.84 13.29
C GLU A 208 7.58 14.71 12.61
N GLY A 209 8.37 14.17 11.69
CA GLY A 209 9.67 14.74 11.29
C GLY A 209 9.68 15.96 10.37
N ASP A 210 8.55 16.61 10.05
CA ASP A 210 8.52 17.69 9.03
C ASP A 210 7.35 18.67 9.17
N ASP A 211 6.60 18.62 10.27
CA ASP A 211 5.63 19.68 10.61
C ASP A 211 6.34 20.90 11.25
N ALA A 212 7.68 20.87 11.29
CA ALA A 212 8.54 21.93 11.80
C ALA A 212 9.79 22.13 10.92
N ALA A 213 9.60 22.64 9.69
CA ALA A 213 10.66 23.31 8.92
C ALA A 213 10.10 24.41 8.02
#